data_AF-A0A4U1BQ02-F1
#
_entry.id   AF-A0A4U1BQ02-F1
#
_cell.length_a   1.000
_cell.length_b   1.000
_cell.length_c   1.000
_cell.angle_alpha   90.00
_cell.angle_beta   90.00
_cell.angle_gamma   90.00
#
_symmetry.space_group_name_H-M   'P 1'
#
loop_
_entity.id
_entity.type
_entity.pdbx_description
1 polymer ?
#
loop_
_entity_poly.entity_id
_entity_poly.type
_entity_poly.pdbx_seq_one_letter_code
_entity_poly.pdbx_strand_id
1 'polypeptide(L)' 'MSLESAPDEIKLAVDLIYLLESNEIDPQTALKALAIVKQDLDAKVDSTPKMTVEASGS' A
#
# COMPACT_ATOMS: atom_id res chain seq x y z
N MET A 1 25.78 2.08 6.23
CA MET A 1 24.37 2.17 6.68
C MET A 1 23.65 1.04 5.99
N SER A 2 23.24 0.04 6.76
CA SER A 2 22.64 -1.18 6.22
C SER A 2 21.12 -1.03 6.15
N LEU A 3 20.50 -1.48 5.06
CA LEU A 3 19.05 -1.43 4.83
C LEU A 3 18.23 -2.09 5.95
N GLU A 4 18.82 -3.01 6.69
CA GLU A 4 18.31 -3.68 7.90
C GLU A 4 17.84 -2.71 9.01
N SER A 5 18.38 -1.50 9.13
CA SER A 5 17.93 -0.50 10.11
C SER A 5 16.94 0.54 9.57
N ALA A 6 16.56 0.47 8.28
CA ALA A 6 15.61 1.40 7.70
C ALA A 6 14.17 1.14 8.18
N PRO A 7 13.29 2.16 8.16
CA PRO A 7 11.86 1.98 8.35
C PRO A 7 11.26 0.95 7.37
N ASP A 8 10.21 0.26 7.79
CA ASP A 8 9.63 -0.85 7.03
C ASP A 8 9.09 -0.40 5.66
N GLU A 9 8.53 0.81 5.59
CA GLU A 9 8.06 1.42 4.35
C GLU A 9 9.20 1.68 3.35
N ILE A 10 10.40 1.99 3.84
CA ILE A 10 11.58 2.23 3.00
C ILE A 10 12.11 0.91 2.47
N LYS A 11 12.19 -0.13 3.33
CA LYS A 11 12.59 -1.48 2.92
C LYS A 11 11.66 -2.02 1.83
N LEU A 12 10.35 -1.93 2.07
CA LEU A 12 9.35 -2.39 1.12
C LEU A 12 9.40 -1.63 -0.21
N ALA A 13 9.62 -0.31 -0.18
CA ALA A 13 9.78 0.48 -1.40
C ALA A 13 10.99 -0.01 -2.23
N VAL A 14 12.11 -0.32 -1.57
CA VAL A 14 13.31 -0.84 -2.25
C VAL A 14 13.06 -2.22 -2.86
N ASP A 15 12.39 -3.12 -2.14
CA ASP A 15 12.02 -4.44 -2.67
C ASP A 15 11.08 -4.34 -3.88
N LEU A 16 10.10 -3.42 -3.82
CA LEU A 16 9.19 -3.18 -4.93
C LEU A 16 9.90 -2.61 -6.15
N ILE A 17 10.83 -1.66 -5.97
CA ILE A 17 11.64 -1.11 -7.07
C ILE A 17 12.45 -2.24 -7.71
N TYR A 18 13.15 -3.04 -6.91
CA TYR A 18 13.93 -4.17 -7.42
C TYR A 18 13.07 -5.15 -8.22
N LEU A 19 11.87 -5.47 -7.74
CA LEU A 19 10.94 -6.37 -8.44
C LEU A 19 10.50 -5.79 -9.79
N LEU A 20 10.17 -4.49 -9.84
CA LEU A 20 9.73 -3.82 -11.07
C LEU A 20 10.86 -3.76 -12.10
N GLU A 21 12.07 -3.41 -11.67
CA GLU A 21 13.25 -3.35 -12.54
C GLU A 21 13.65 -4.73 -13.05
N SER A 22 13.64 -5.74 -12.18
CA SER A 22 14.01 -7.12 -12.54
C SER A 22 13.05 -7.78 -13.53
N ASN A 23 11.82 -7.26 -13.63
CA ASN A 23 10.82 -7.69 -14.61
C ASN A 23 10.70 -6.72 -15.80
N GLU A 24 11.64 -5.78 -15.94
CA GLU A 24 11.70 -4.80 -17.04
C GLU A 24 10.38 -4.02 -17.22
N ILE A 25 9.70 -3.73 -16.11
CA ILE A 25 8.42 -3.02 -16.15
C ILE A 25 8.66 -1.55 -16.47
N ASP A 26 8.01 -1.07 -17.53
CA ASP A 26 8.04 0.35 -17.90
C ASP A 26 7.61 1.24 -16.71
N PRO A 27 8.37 2.29 -16.36
CA PRO A 27 8.06 3.13 -15.20
C PRO A 27 6.68 3.77 -15.23
N GLN A 28 6.15 4.14 -16.40
CA GLN A 28 4.80 4.70 -16.50
C GLN A 28 3.73 3.66 -16.19
N THR A 29 3.96 2.42 -16.62
CA THR A 29 3.10 1.27 -16.30
C THR A 29 3.16 0.95 -14.80
N ALA A 30 4.36 0.93 -14.21
CA ALA A 30 4.56 0.72 -12.78
C ALA A 30 3.83 1.77 -11.93
N LEU A 31 3.95 3.06 -12.28
CA LEU A 31 3.26 4.14 -11.57
C LEU A 31 1.73 4.01 -11.62
N LYS A 32 1.18 3.62 -12.77
CA LYS A 32 -0.27 3.37 -12.91
C LYS A 32 -0.72 2.19 -12.03
N ALA A 33 0.05 1.11 -12.00
CA ALA A 33 -0.25 -0.04 -11.16
C ALA A 33 -0.17 0.30 -9.66
N LEU A 34 0.88 1.03 -9.24
CA LEU A 34 1.05 1.48 -7.86
C LEU A 34 -0.07 2.42 -7.41
N ALA A 35 -0.62 3.25 -8.31
CA ALA A 35 -1.78 4.08 -8.01
C ALA A 35 -3.03 3.23 -7.67
N ILE A 36 -3.25 2.13 -8.40
CA ILE A 36 -4.34 1.18 -8.12
C ILE A 36 -4.12 0.48 -6.78
N VAL A 37 -2.90 -0.01 -6.51
CA VAL A 37 -2.53 -0.63 -5.24
C VAL A 37 -2.76 0.33 -4.07
N LYS A 38 -2.33 1.60 -4.21
CA LYS A 38 -2.56 2.63 -3.20
C LYS A 38 -4.05 2.80 -2.91
N GLN A 39 -4.88 2.92 -3.95
CA GLN A 39 -6.33 3.08 -3.78
C GLN A 39 -6.97 1.90 -3.03
N ASP A 40 -6.55 0.66 -3.32
CA ASP A 40 -7.03 -0.53 -2.61
C ASP A 40 -6.60 -0.54 -1.13
N LEU A 41 -5.36 -0.15 -0.84
CA LEU A 41 -4.86 -0.04 0.53
C LEU A 41 -5.55 1.08 1.31
N ASP A 42 -5.74 2.25 0.71
CA ASP A 42 -6.48 3.37 1.31
C ASP A 42 -7.91 2.90 1.68
N ALA A 43 -8.60 2.23 0.74
CA ALA A 43 -9.93 1.68 0.99
C ALA A 43 -9.95 0.72 2.18
N LYS A 44 -8.93 -0.14 2.35
CA LYS A 44 -8.83 -1.08 3.47
C LYS A 44 -8.55 -0.38 4.81
N VAL A 45 -7.75 0.68 4.80
CA VAL A 45 -7.49 1.50 5.99
C VAL A 45 -8.74 2.28 6.39
N ASP A 46 -9.48 2.82 5.42
CA ASP A 46 -10.72 3.55 5.66
C ASP A 46 -11.90 2.63 6.03
N SER A 47 -11.87 1.37 5.58
CA SER A 47 -12.88 0.33 5.88
C SER A 47 -12.78 -0.24 7.31
N THR A 48 -12.32 0.56 8.27
CA THR A 48 -12.62 0.29 9.68
C THR A 48 -14.14 0.14 9.84
N PRO A 49 -14.62 -0.88 10.57
CA PRO A 49 -16.05 -1.07 10.73
C PRO A 49 -16.58 0.18 11.42
N LYS A 50 -17.36 0.99 10.69
CA LYS A 50 -18.26 1.93 11.36
C LYS A 50 -19.15 1.06 12.22
N MET A 51 -18.88 1.03 13.52
CA MET A 51 -19.80 0.53 14.52
C MET A 51 -21.08 1.33 14.30
N THR A 52 -22.03 0.76 13.56
CA THR A 52 -23.38 1.28 13.48
C THR A 52 -23.95 1.10 14.88
N VAL A 53 -23.82 2.13 15.70
CA VAL A 53 -24.64 2.29 16.89
C VAL A 53 -26.04 2.60 16.38
N GLU A 54 -26.75 1.56 15.94
CA GLU A 54 -28.20 1.58 15.95
C GLU A 54 -28.60 1.20 17.37
N ALA A 55 -28.61 2.21 18.24
CA ALA A 55 -29.36 2.15 19.48
C ALA A 55 -30.83 1.94 19.09
N SER A 56 -31.22 0.67 18.97
CA SER A 56 -32.61 0.24 19.04
C SER A 56 -33.13 0.63 20.41
N GLY A 57 -34.20 1.43 20.39
CA GLY A 57 -34.67 2.15 21.56
C GLY A 57 -35.32 1.30 22.63
N SER A 58 -35.44 1.89 23.82
CA SER A 58 -36.71 2.17 24.52
C SER A 58 -36.42 3.14 25.66
#